data_AF-A0A4Q2XA23-F1
#
_entry.id   AF-A0A4Q2XA23-F1
#
_cell.length_a   1.000
_cell.length_b   1.000
_cell.length_c   1.000
_cell.angle_alpha   90.00
_cell.angle_beta   90.00
_cell.angle_gamma   90.00
#
_symmetry.space_group_name_H-M   'P 1'
#
loop_
_entity.id
_entity.type
_entity.pdbx_description
1 polymer ?
#
loop_
_entity_poly.entity_id
_entity_poly.type
_entity_poly.pdbx_seq_one_letter_code
_entity_poly.pdbx_strand_id
1 'polypeptide(L)'
;MGTLVLGAVAGWLSTAERGAAAAGSSKPEVSPIPVRERPAPTTAGLMEDSRAWGKNATEKGGNPYSGEVAKWTDEEIRAALEESLKNRDFLLDTGKARWVASALLAEWMKRDCVAAREWFLTIPTSVRSGMMTIFFAKAWPADHGSEGLAFVKANPQVFENVSPWPILLKNVEASAAGGPASVIELIGELDKLKLRILSEDQAAFPEHFDFAGLVKSPEMLALLKSGHGKFFLSAWYTQDRDACFDWVMRVADVSDLTAMVATEAEKSLEGVHWLGAKYEAMSPAQRQSMEWRIPAGSPEFILGLSAGIRNEAAADSLRSVSADWVFRGMVAEAMEVLGTMKDPARRVEALENSDRAEMRSRARREDIRPLTEGDEQILRKYLQEWNATPEQTETIVTKFQHTK
;
A
#
# COMPACT_ATOMS: atom_id res chain seq x y z
N MET A 1 39.79 14.85 -41.78
CA MET A 1 41.01 15.18 -41.02
C MET A 1 40.60 15.30 -39.57
N GLY A 2 40.77 14.25 -38.76
CA GLY A 2 41.92 14.08 -37.84
C GLY A 2 41.61 14.84 -36.54
N THR A 3 41.46 14.24 -35.36
CA THR A 3 42.43 13.37 -34.69
C THR A 3 41.78 12.60 -33.53
N LEU A 4 42.18 11.34 -33.34
CA LEU A 4 41.96 10.47 -32.17
C LEU A 4 42.86 10.90 -31.01
N VAL A 5 42.38 10.81 -29.76
CA VAL A 5 43.24 10.62 -28.57
C VAL A 5 42.59 9.62 -27.60
N LEU A 6 43.38 8.62 -27.22
CA LEU A 6 43.13 7.52 -26.30
C LEU A 6 43.48 7.90 -24.85
N GLY A 7 42.71 7.36 -23.90
CA GLY A 7 43.24 6.63 -22.73
C GLY A 7 43.54 7.40 -21.44
N ALA A 8 42.97 6.92 -20.32
CA ALA A 8 43.71 6.63 -19.09
C ALA A 8 42.84 5.80 -18.11
N VAL A 9 43.40 4.64 -17.73
CA VAL A 9 42.96 3.77 -16.62
C VAL A 9 43.70 4.23 -15.37
N ALA A 10 43.01 4.41 -14.25
CA ALA A 10 43.63 4.63 -12.95
C ALA A 10 43.25 3.49 -12.00
N GLY A 11 44.21 2.58 -11.77
CA GLY A 11 44.17 1.63 -10.66
C GLY A 11 44.63 2.30 -9.37
N TRP A 12 44.10 1.82 -8.25
CA TRP A 12 44.61 2.14 -6.91
C TRP A 12 45.23 0.88 -6.30
N LEU A 13 46.55 0.94 -6.16
CA LEU A 13 47.36 0.12 -5.25
C LEU A 13 47.50 0.90 -3.94
N SER A 14 47.27 0.25 -2.81
CA SER A 14 47.93 0.61 -1.56
C SER A 14 48.45 -0.66 -0.90
N THR A 15 49.78 -0.70 -0.76
CA THR A 15 50.58 -1.67 -0.02
C THR A 15 51.16 -0.99 1.21
N ALA A 16 51.07 -1.65 2.37
CA ALA A 16 52.06 -1.63 3.46
C ALA A 16 51.84 -2.93 4.27
N GLU A 17 52.68 -3.96 4.15
CA GLU A 17 53.89 -4.25 4.98
C GLU A 17 53.64 -4.01 6.50
N ARG A 18 53.90 -4.92 7.46
CA ARG A 18 54.78 -6.10 7.59
C ARG A 18 54.31 -6.94 8.79
N GLY A 19 54.52 -8.25 8.72
CA GLY A 19 54.41 -9.13 9.89
C GLY A 19 54.74 -10.57 9.54
N ALA A 20 56.03 -10.89 9.49
CA ALA A 20 56.50 -12.26 9.30
C ALA A 20 56.21 -13.09 10.57
N ALA A 21 55.45 -14.18 10.42
CA ALA A 21 55.50 -15.31 11.34
C ALA A 21 55.29 -16.62 10.58
N ALA A 22 56.19 -17.55 10.90
CA ALA A 22 56.43 -18.90 10.41
C ALA A 22 55.26 -19.76 9.90
N ALA A 23 55.63 -20.60 8.94
CA ALA A 23 54.92 -21.74 8.39
C ALA A 23 54.14 -22.59 9.41
N GLY A 24 52.87 -22.82 9.07
CA GLY A 24 52.06 -23.93 9.54
C GLY A 24 51.12 -24.35 8.42
N SER A 25 51.47 -25.44 7.71
CA SER A 25 50.57 -26.07 6.74
C SER A 25 49.49 -26.82 7.53
N SER A 26 48.35 -26.17 7.74
CA SER A 26 47.11 -26.84 8.14
C SER A 26 46.11 -26.67 7.01
N LYS A 27 45.76 -27.79 6.36
CA LYS A 27 44.55 -27.90 5.53
C LYS A 27 43.38 -27.25 6.27
N PRO A 28 42.54 -26.44 5.62
CA PRO A 28 41.27 -26.06 6.23
C PRO A 28 40.44 -27.34 6.38
N GLU A 29 40.22 -27.73 7.62
CA GLU A 29 39.24 -28.72 8.02
C GLU A 29 37.86 -28.14 7.70
N VAL A 30 37.33 -28.54 6.54
CA VAL A 30 35.96 -28.24 6.15
C VAL A 30 35.06 -28.87 7.20
N SER A 31 34.54 -28.05 8.10
CA SER A 31 33.48 -28.47 9.01
C SER A 31 32.32 -29.00 8.16
N PRO A 32 31.85 -30.24 8.36
CA PRO A 32 30.74 -30.77 7.60
C PRO A 32 29.50 -29.93 7.91
N ILE A 33 28.94 -29.34 6.86
CA ILE A 33 27.60 -28.74 6.88
C ILE A 33 26.65 -29.84 7.38
N PRO A 34 25.80 -29.58 8.39
CA PRO A 34 24.89 -30.59 8.91
C PRO A 34 23.97 -31.05 7.77
N VAL A 35 24.16 -32.30 7.34
CA VAL A 35 23.32 -32.96 6.35
C VAL A 35 21.93 -33.14 6.97
N ARG A 36 20.93 -32.48 6.38
CA ARG A 36 19.54 -32.57 6.77
C ARG A 36 19.05 -34.02 6.59
N GLU A 37 18.62 -34.67 7.67
CA GLU A 37 18.07 -36.05 7.64
C GLU A 37 16.65 -36.14 7.03
N ARG A 38 16.05 -35.02 6.63
CA ARG A 38 14.77 -35.01 5.91
C ARG A 38 15.03 -35.10 4.40
N PRO A 39 14.37 -36.00 3.67
CA PRO A 39 14.38 -35.96 2.20
C PRO A 39 13.96 -34.56 1.75
N ALA A 40 14.62 -34.04 0.72
CA ALA A 40 14.19 -32.79 0.07
C ALA A 40 12.68 -32.89 -0.22
N PRO A 41 11.89 -31.87 0.15
CA PRO A 41 10.45 -31.93 0.00
C PRO A 41 10.13 -32.16 -1.48
N THR A 42 9.32 -33.19 -1.75
CA THR A 42 8.92 -33.54 -3.11
C THR A 42 7.97 -32.48 -3.66
N THR A 43 7.92 -32.31 -4.98
CA THR A 43 6.98 -31.40 -5.65
C THR A 43 5.53 -31.59 -5.17
N ALA A 44 5.13 -32.85 -4.92
CA ALA A 44 3.82 -33.18 -4.37
C ALA A 44 3.63 -32.70 -2.92
N GLY A 45 4.65 -32.83 -2.06
CA GLY A 45 4.62 -32.31 -0.70
C GLY A 45 4.55 -30.78 -0.65
N LEU A 46 5.34 -30.10 -1.49
CA LEU A 46 5.26 -28.64 -1.65
C LEU A 46 3.89 -28.18 -2.17
N MET A 47 3.23 -28.97 -3.02
CA MET A 47 1.87 -28.69 -3.51
C MET A 47 0.79 -28.86 -2.43
N GLU A 48 0.91 -29.87 -1.58
CA GLU A 48 -0.04 -30.09 -0.48
C GLU A 48 0.11 -29.01 0.59
N ASP A 49 1.35 -28.68 0.94
CA ASP A 49 1.71 -27.64 1.90
C ASP A 49 1.34 -26.23 1.41
N SER A 50 1.43 -25.98 0.09
CA SER A 50 1.04 -24.71 -0.53
C SER A 50 -0.49 -24.55 -0.66
N ARG A 51 -1.24 -25.64 -0.85
CA ARG A 51 -2.71 -25.64 -0.79
C ARG A 51 -3.21 -25.35 0.63
N ALA A 52 -2.60 -25.96 1.65
CA ALA A 52 -2.85 -25.66 3.05
C ALA A 52 -2.50 -24.20 3.40
N TRP A 53 -1.37 -23.71 2.88
CA TRP A 53 -0.86 -22.35 3.08
C TRP A 53 -1.81 -21.24 2.61
N GLY A 54 -2.34 -21.31 1.40
CA GLY A 54 -3.23 -20.24 0.94
C GLY A 54 -4.59 -20.20 1.64
N LYS A 55 -4.91 -21.17 2.52
CA LYS A 55 -6.07 -21.09 3.43
C LYS A 55 -5.77 -20.26 4.69
N ASN A 56 -4.49 -20.13 5.08
CA ASN A 56 -4.04 -19.47 6.31
C ASN A 56 -3.31 -18.12 6.05
N ALA A 57 -2.86 -17.85 4.82
CA ALA A 57 -2.12 -16.65 4.46
C ALA A 57 -2.94 -15.34 4.57
N THR A 58 -4.27 -15.43 4.64
CA THR A 58 -5.18 -14.29 4.81
C THR A 58 -5.09 -13.62 6.18
N GLU A 59 -4.42 -14.23 7.17
CA GLU A 59 -4.42 -13.73 8.55
C GLU A 59 -3.12 -13.03 9.01
N LYS A 60 -1.98 -13.23 8.33
CA LYS A 60 -0.66 -12.82 8.90
C LYS A 60 0.36 -12.18 7.95
N GLY A 61 0.03 -11.89 6.69
CA GLY A 61 0.83 -11.03 5.81
C GLY A 61 2.28 -11.46 5.49
N GLY A 62 2.76 -12.62 5.94
CA GLY A 62 4.14 -13.09 5.74
C GLY A 62 4.22 -14.51 5.19
N ASN A 63 5.37 -14.89 4.63
CA ASN A 63 5.66 -16.27 4.23
C ASN A 63 5.84 -17.13 5.50
N PRO A 64 4.92 -18.06 5.83
CA PRO A 64 5.04 -18.87 7.05
C PRO A 64 6.17 -19.90 6.97
N TYR A 65 6.69 -20.16 5.76
CA TYR A 65 7.87 -20.98 5.56
C TYR A 65 9.15 -20.15 5.48
N SER A 66 9.13 -18.83 5.75
CA SER A 66 10.35 -18.01 5.74
C SER A 66 11.47 -18.64 6.59
N GLY A 67 11.15 -19.17 7.77
CA GLY A 67 12.10 -19.88 8.62
C GLY A 67 12.53 -21.27 8.11
N GLU A 68 11.77 -21.90 7.23
CA GLU A 68 12.14 -23.18 6.60
C GLU A 68 12.92 -22.97 5.30
N VAL A 69 12.46 -22.10 4.40
CA VAL A 69 13.15 -21.73 3.17
C VAL A 69 14.51 -21.10 3.52
N ALA A 70 14.63 -20.36 4.62
CA ALA A 70 15.90 -19.87 5.17
C ALA A 70 16.97 -20.98 5.35
N LYS A 71 16.56 -22.24 5.49
CA LYS A 71 17.47 -23.39 5.67
C LYS A 71 17.82 -24.12 4.38
N TRP A 72 17.17 -23.78 3.27
CA TRP A 72 17.43 -24.40 1.97
C TRP A 72 18.68 -23.81 1.34
N THR A 73 19.36 -24.54 0.45
CA THR A 73 20.44 -23.99 -0.37
C THR A 73 19.89 -23.21 -1.57
N ASP A 74 20.74 -22.43 -2.23
CA ASP A 74 20.34 -21.69 -3.44
C ASP A 74 20.00 -22.65 -4.59
N GLU A 75 20.67 -23.81 -4.67
CA GLU A 75 20.34 -24.88 -5.63
C GLU A 75 18.97 -25.50 -5.34
N GLU A 76 18.62 -25.72 -4.08
CA GLU A 76 17.30 -26.24 -3.70
C GLU A 76 16.18 -25.25 -4.07
N ILE A 77 16.38 -23.95 -3.81
CA ILE A 77 15.42 -22.91 -4.18
C ILE A 77 15.30 -22.82 -5.70
N ARG A 78 16.43 -22.81 -6.42
CA ARG A 78 16.45 -22.78 -7.88
C ARG A 78 15.76 -24.01 -8.49
N ALA A 79 16.05 -25.21 -7.99
CA ALA A 79 15.43 -26.44 -8.48
C ALA A 79 13.91 -26.42 -8.26
N ALA A 80 13.45 -25.96 -7.09
CA ALA A 80 12.03 -25.80 -6.80
C ALA A 80 11.35 -24.78 -7.72
N LEU A 81 12.03 -23.67 -8.03
CA LEU A 81 11.55 -22.67 -8.99
C LEU A 81 11.47 -23.24 -10.42
N GLU A 82 12.52 -23.91 -10.90
CA GLU A 82 12.54 -24.54 -12.22
C GLU A 82 11.42 -25.59 -12.35
N GLU A 83 11.19 -26.37 -11.31
CA GLU A 83 10.11 -27.35 -11.27
C GLU A 83 8.71 -26.69 -11.24
N SER A 84 8.57 -25.60 -10.48
CA SER A 84 7.32 -24.81 -10.45
C SER A 84 6.95 -24.28 -11.84
N LEU A 85 7.94 -23.89 -12.65
CA LEU A 85 7.72 -23.40 -14.02
C LEU A 85 7.33 -24.51 -15.01
N LYS A 86 7.63 -25.78 -14.73
CA LYS A 86 7.23 -26.93 -15.56
C LYS A 86 5.81 -27.40 -15.25
N ASN A 87 5.32 -27.13 -14.05
CA ASN A 87 4.02 -27.59 -13.61
C ASN A 87 2.90 -26.66 -14.09
N ARG A 88 2.06 -27.17 -14.98
CA ARG A 88 0.92 -26.43 -15.55
C ARG A 88 -0.04 -25.92 -14.46
N ASP A 89 -0.17 -26.59 -13.33
CA ASP A 89 -1.05 -26.17 -12.23
C ASP A 89 -0.48 -24.92 -11.51
N PHE A 90 0.85 -24.77 -11.44
CA PHE A 90 1.48 -23.54 -10.93
C PHE A 90 1.28 -22.35 -11.87
N LEU A 91 1.22 -22.61 -13.17
CA LEU A 91 1.01 -21.59 -14.20
C LEU A 91 -0.47 -21.22 -14.37
N LEU A 92 -1.40 -22.17 -14.20
CA LEU A 92 -2.81 -21.99 -14.52
C LEU A 92 -3.77 -21.91 -13.31
N ASP A 93 -3.44 -22.51 -12.16
CA ASP A 93 -4.44 -22.75 -11.11
C ASP A 93 -4.09 -22.13 -9.74
N THR A 94 -5.02 -21.32 -9.26
CA THR A 94 -5.05 -20.59 -7.97
C THR A 94 -3.92 -19.56 -7.75
N GLY A 95 -4.27 -18.35 -7.32
CA GLY A 95 -3.29 -17.33 -6.90
C GLY A 95 -2.32 -17.79 -5.81
N LYS A 96 -2.60 -18.93 -5.17
CA LYS A 96 -1.79 -19.57 -4.13
C LYS A 96 -0.49 -20.15 -4.72
N ALA A 97 -0.53 -21.08 -5.66
CA ALA A 97 0.69 -21.71 -6.18
C ALA A 97 1.70 -20.69 -6.74
N ARG A 98 1.21 -19.64 -7.41
CA ARG A 98 2.02 -18.53 -7.94
C ARG A 98 2.75 -17.74 -6.84
N TRP A 99 2.13 -17.59 -5.68
CA TRP A 99 2.72 -16.86 -4.56
C TRP A 99 3.89 -17.64 -3.94
N VAL A 100 3.85 -18.97 -3.94
CA VAL A 100 4.98 -19.79 -3.45
C VAL A 100 6.20 -19.63 -4.35
N ALA A 101 6.04 -19.75 -5.67
CA ALA A 101 7.13 -19.47 -6.61
C ALA A 101 7.64 -18.03 -6.47
N SER A 102 6.74 -17.08 -6.26
CA SER A 102 7.09 -15.68 -6.02
C SER A 102 7.87 -15.47 -4.71
N ALA A 103 7.51 -16.19 -3.64
CA ALA A 103 8.20 -16.14 -2.35
C ALA A 103 9.57 -16.82 -2.39
N LEU A 104 9.71 -17.93 -3.12
CA LEU A 104 10.99 -18.59 -3.38
C LEU A 104 11.93 -17.68 -4.17
N LEU A 105 11.43 -17.04 -5.22
CA LEU A 105 12.19 -16.04 -5.98
C LEU A 105 12.59 -14.86 -5.10
N ALA A 106 11.68 -14.38 -4.25
CA ALA A 106 11.97 -13.28 -3.35
C ALA A 106 13.07 -13.64 -2.34
N GLU A 107 13.08 -14.87 -1.83
CA GLU A 107 14.13 -15.35 -0.95
C GLU A 107 15.47 -15.49 -1.67
N TRP A 108 15.47 -16.02 -2.90
CA TRP A 108 16.70 -16.14 -3.69
C TRP A 108 17.29 -14.77 -4.02
N MET A 109 16.46 -13.79 -4.39
CA MET A 109 16.87 -12.40 -4.65
C MET A 109 17.59 -11.75 -3.46
N LYS A 110 17.23 -12.12 -2.22
CA LYS A 110 17.91 -11.61 -1.01
C LYS A 110 19.29 -12.22 -0.81
N ARG A 111 19.53 -13.43 -1.30
CA ARG A 111 20.78 -14.19 -1.10
C ARG A 111 21.78 -13.95 -2.21
N ASP A 112 21.29 -14.04 -3.44
CA ASP A 112 22.07 -13.84 -4.66
C ASP A 112 21.21 -13.13 -5.70
N CYS A 113 21.13 -11.80 -5.55
CA CYS A 113 20.39 -10.94 -6.46
C CYS A 113 20.88 -11.07 -7.92
N VAL A 114 22.17 -11.32 -8.13
CA VAL A 114 22.74 -11.42 -9.47
C VAL A 114 22.27 -12.70 -10.15
N ALA A 115 22.47 -13.86 -9.52
CA ALA A 115 22.05 -15.13 -10.10
C ALA A 115 20.53 -15.22 -10.29
N ALA A 116 19.76 -14.76 -9.30
CA ALA A 116 18.30 -14.76 -9.36
C ALA A 116 17.78 -13.85 -10.50
N ARG A 117 18.40 -12.68 -10.70
CA ARG A 117 18.07 -11.77 -11.82
C ARG A 117 18.36 -12.40 -13.17
N GLU A 118 19.55 -12.97 -13.36
CA GLU A 118 19.90 -13.61 -14.63
C GLU A 118 18.96 -14.78 -14.93
N TRP A 119 18.67 -15.62 -13.92
CA TRP A 119 17.69 -16.69 -14.04
C TRP A 119 16.30 -16.17 -14.41
N PHE A 120 15.82 -15.11 -13.75
CA PHE A 120 14.50 -14.52 -14.02
C PHE A 120 14.36 -14.04 -15.46
N LEU A 121 15.44 -13.54 -16.07
CA LEU A 121 15.47 -13.13 -17.48
C LEU A 121 15.36 -14.31 -18.45
N THR A 122 15.73 -15.53 -18.05
CA THR A 122 15.58 -16.74 -18.89
C THR A 122 14.13 -17.21 -19.01
N ILE A 123 13.24 -16.76 -18.12
CA ILE A 123 11.83 -17.16 -18.15
C ILE A 123 11.14 -16.50 -19.37
N PRO A 124 10.46 -17.29 -20.22
CA PRO A 124 9.72 -16.73 -21.35
C PRO A 124 8.65 -15.72 -20.89
N THR A 125 8.48 -14.63 -21.63
CA THR A 125 7.50 -13.57 -21.29
C THR A 125 6.07 -14.10 -21.13
N SER A 126 5.67 -15.11 -21.92
CA SER A 126 4.35 -15.76 -21.82
C SER A 126 4.13 -16.52 -20.51
N VAL A 127 5.20 -16.89 -19.81
CA VAL A 127 5.18 -17.62 -18.54
C VAL A 127 5.35 -16.65 -17.35
N ARG A 128 5.99 -15.50 -17.57
CA ARG A 128 6.20 -14.47 -16.54
C ARG A 128 4.88 -13.75 -16.22
N SER A 129 4.24 -14.12 -15.12
CA SER A 129 3.06 -13.41 -14.62
C SER A 129 3.40 -12.05 -14.01
N GLY A 130 2.48 -11.09 -14.09
CA GLY A 130 2.65 -9.78 -13.45
C GLY A 130 2.89 -9.85 -11.94
N MET A 131 2.26 -10.80 -11.24
CA MET A 131 2.50 -11.03 -9.81
C MET A 131 3.95 -11.46 -9.54
N MET A 132 4.49 -12.40 -10.33
CA MET A 132 5.88 -12.85 -10.16
C MET A 132 6.86 -11.69 -10.38
N THR A 133 6.61 -10.82 -11.36
CA THR A 133 7.39 -9.60 -11.58
C THR A 133 7.27 -8.61 -10.41
N ILE A 134 6.09 -8.45 -9.80
CA ILE A 134 5.92 -7.59 -8.60
C ILE A 134 6.76 -8.12 -7.45
N PHE A 135 6.71 -9.43 -7.17
CA PHE A 135 7.50 -10.02 -6.09
C PHE A 135 9.00 -9.95 -6.34
N PHE A 136 9.43 -10.17 -7.59
CA PHE A 136 10.80 -9.94 -8.01
C PHE A 136 11.23 -8.49 -7.70
N ALA A 137 10.42 -7.50 -8.06
CA ALA A 137 10.70 -6.09 -7.76
C ALA A 137 10.66 -5.78 -6.24
N LYS A 138 9.70 -6.34 -5.50
CA LYS A 138 9.59 -6.19 -4.03
C LYS A 138 10.78 -6.81 -3.31
N ALA A 139 11.35 -7.89 -3.84
CA ALA A 139 12.51 -8.56 -3.27
C ALA A 139 13.85 -7.92 -3.62
N TRP A 140 13.88 -6.94 -4.53
CA TRP A 140 15.10 -6.25 -4.91
C TRP A 140 15.84 -5.69 -3.67
N PRO A 141 17.13 -5.94 -3.47
CA PRO A 141 17.84 -5.43 -2.28
C PRO A 141 17.85 -3.89 -2.22
N ALA A 142 17.65 -3.33 -1.03
CA ALA A 142 17.54 -1.87 -0.85
C ALA A 142 18.87 -1.15 -1.15
N ASP A 143 19.99 -1.77 -0.77
CA ASP A 143 21.36 -1.34 -1.05
C ASP A 143 21.75 -1.43 -2.54
N HIS A 144 20.96 -2.14 -3.35
CA HIS A 144 21.11 -2.24 -4.80
C HIS A 144 20.11 -1.36 -5.58
N GLY A 145 19.61 -0.27 -4.98
CA GLY A 145 18.62 0.62 -5.60
C GLY A 145 19.00 1.10 -7.01
N SER A 146 20.20 1.66 -7.16
CA SER A 146 20.69 2.21 -8.44
C SER A 146 20.82 1.13 -9.54
N GLU A 147 21.29 -0.07 -9.19
CA GLU A 147 21.32 -1.23 -10.08
C GLU A 147 19.91 -1.65 -10.50
N GLY A 148 18.92 -1.52 -9.60
CA GLY A 148 17.52 -1.76 -9.90
C GLY A 148 16.97 -0.80 -10.94
N LEU A 149 17.25 0.49 -10.83
CA LEU A 149 16.83 1.46 -11.85
C LEU A 149 17.53 1.20 -13.19
N ALA A 150 18.81 0.86 -13.18
CA ALA A 150 19.53 0.44 -14.38
C ALA A 150 18.89 -0.81 -15.02
N PHE A 151 18.48 -1.78 -14.20
CA PHE A 151 17.79 -2.98 -14.67
C PHE A 151 16.45 -2.66 -15.32
N VAL A 152 15.62 -1.80 -14.70
CA VAL A 152 14.33 -1.37 -15.25
C VAL A 152 14.52 -0.69 -16.61
N LYS A 153 15.51 0.19 -16.74
CA LYS A 153 15.85 0.86 -18.00
C LYS A 153 16.30 -0.11 -19.09
N ALA A 154 17.13 -1.10 -18.73
CA ALA A 154 17.67 -2.07 -19.67
C ALA A 154 16.63 -3.14 -20.10
N ASN A 155 15.58 -3.36 -19.30
CA ASN A 155 14.63 -4.45 -19.50
C ASN A 155 13.16 -3.99 -19.43
N PRO A 156 12.72 -3.00 -20.23
CA PRO A 156 11.33 -2.51 -20.18
C PRO A 156 10.29 -3.60 -20.43
N GLN A 157 10.62 -4.60 -21.27
CA GLN A 157 9.77 -5.76 -21.57
C GLN A 157 9.44 -6.64 -20.35
N VAL A 158 10.23 -6.56 -19.28
CA VAL A 158 9.93 -7.27 -18.02
C VAL A 158 8.70 -6.66 -17.34
N PHE A 159 8.47 -5.36 -17.53
CA PHE A 159 7.50 -4.54 -16.82
C PHE A 159 6.36 -4.01 -17.71
N GLU A 160 6.21 -4.54 -18.94
CA GLU A 160 5.23 -4.07 -19.92
C GLU A 160 3.78 -4.08 -19.37
N ASN A 161 3.45 -5.10 -18.56
CA ASN A 161 2.11 -5.30 -18.01
C ASN A 161 2.02 -4.99 -16.50
N VAL A 162 3.09 -4.49 -15.89
CA VAL A 162 3.14 -4.30 -14.44
C VAL A 162 4.15 -3.24 -14.04
N SER A 163 3.75 -2.34 -13.13
CA SER A 163 4.61 -1.23 -12.72
C SER A 163 5.84 -1.75 -11.94
N PRO A 164 7.06 -1.25 -12.24
CA PRO A 164 8.27 -1.55 -11.48
C PRO A 164 8.35 -0.78 -10.15
N TRP A 165 7.23 -0.24 -9.66
CA TRP A 165 7.19 0.68 -8.52
C TRP A 165 7.99 0.23 -7.28
N PRO A 166 8.11 -1.07 -6.90
CA PRO A 166 8.87 -1.41 -5.70
C PRO A 166 10.38 -1.12 -5.85
N ILE A 167 10.92 -1.25 -7.06
CA ILE A 167 12.32 -0.87 -7.35
C ILE A 167 12.43 0.65 -7.36
N LEU A 168 11.45 1.34 -7.96
CA LEU A 168 11.46 2.81 -8.02
C LEU A 168 11.36 3.43 -6.62
N LEU A 169 10.56 2.85 -5.73
CA LEU A 169 10.42 3.28 -4.34
C LEU A 169 11.75 3.19 -3.60
N LYS A 170 12.48 2.07 -3.72
CA LYS A 170 13.84 1.92 -3.15
C LYS A 170 14.83 2.94 -3.70
N ASN A 171 14.70 3.33 -4.96
CA ASN A 171 15.51 4.41 -5.52
C ASN A 171 15.16 5.75 -4.89
N VAL A 172 13.87 6.02 -4.61
CA VAL A 172 13.48 7.22 -3.85
C VAL A 172 14.08 7.22 -2.46
N GLU A 173 14.00 6.10 -1.74
CA GLU A 173 14.57 5.94 -0.40
C GLU A 173 16.09 6.15 -0.41
N ALA A 174 16.80 5.56 -1.37
CA ALA A 174 18.23 5.75 -1.55
C ALA A 174 18.57 7.21 -1.90
N SER A 175 17.83 7.84 -2.80
CA SER A 175 18.01 9.26 -3.15
C SER A 175 17.69 10.19 -1.97
N ALA A 176 16.78 9.81 -1.09
CA ALA A 176 16.41 10.61 0.08
C ALA A 176 17.60 10.80 1.04
N ALA A 177 18.56 9.87 1.08
CA ALA A 177 19.81 10.02 1.83
C ALA A 177 20.67 11.19 1.31
N GLY A 178 20.54 11.57 0.03
CA GLY A 178 21.17 12.75 -0.57
C GLY A 178 20.40 14.06 -0.36
N GLY A 179 19.22 14.01 0.27
CA GLY A 179 18.35 15.15 0.52
C GLY A 179 17.33 15.42 -0.60
N PRO A 180 16.53 16.50 -0.48
CA PRO A 180 15.42 16.78 -1.39
C PRO A 180 15.86 16.98 -2.83
N ALA A 181 17.03 17.58 -3.08
CA ALA A 181 17.54 17.81 -4.44
C ALA A 181 17.75 16.50 -5.21
N SER A 182 18.30 15.48 -4.55
CA SER A 182 18.51 14.15 -5.15
C SER A 182 17.20 13.43 -5.45
N VAL A 183 16.17 13.61 -4.61
CA VAL A 183 14.83 13.07 -4.88
C VAL A 183 14.17 13.79 -6.06
N ILE A 184 14.33 15.11 -6.18
CA ILE A 184 13.81 15.90 -7.32
C ILE A 184 14.45 15.42 -8.63
N GLU A 185 15.78 15.27 -8.64
CA GLU A 185 16.51 14.78 -9.81
C GLU A 185 16.00 13.40 -10.26
N LEU A 186 15.81 12.49 -9.30
CA LEU A 186 15.25 11.17 -9.58
C LEU A 186 13.82 11.27 -10.14
N ILE A 187 12.91 12.06 -9.52
CA ILE A 187 11.53 12.21 -10.03
C ILE A 187 11.55 12.74 -11.47
N GLY A 188 12.40 13.74 -11.76
CA GLY A 188 12.58 14.28 -13.11
C GLY A 188 13.14 13.26 -14.09
N GLU A 189 14.02 12.36 -13.66
CA GLU A 189 14.49 11.24 -14.47
C GLU A 189 13.37 10.22 -14.75
N LEU A 190 12.61 9.83 -13.73
CA LEU A 190 11.51 8.87 -13.87
C LEU A 190 10.41 9.39 -14.80
N ASP A 191 10.09 10.69 -14.74
CA ASP A 191 9.13 11.32 -15.65
C ASP A 191 9.59 11.28 -17.12
N LYS A 192 10.88 11.58 -17.39
CA LYS A 192 11.46 11.46 -18.74
C LYS A 192 11.36 10.03 -19.30
N LEU A 193 11.50 9.04 -18.42
CA LEU A 193 11.39 7.62 -18.76
C LEU A 193 9.93 7.12 -18.77
N LYS A 194 8.97 7.99 -18.43
CA LYS A 194 7.54 7.65 -18.26
C LYS A 194 7.30 6.54 -17.24
N LEU A 195 8.18 6.42 -16.26
CA LEU A 195 8.08 5.46 -15.16
C LEU A 195 7.28 6.08 -14.01
N ARG A 196 6.21 5.40 -13.61
CA ARG A 196 5.30 5.88 -12.55
C ARG A 196 5.46 5.06 -11.28
N ILE A 197 5.60 5.76 -10.16
CA ILE A 197 5.56 5.16 -8.83
C ILE A 197 4.08 5.01 -8.44
N LEU A 198 3.52 3.85 -8.75
CA LEU A 198 2.14 3.49 -8.40
C LEU A 198 2.15 2.68 -7.10
N SER A 199 2.60 3.30 -6.02
CA SER A 199 2.71 2.64 -4.73
C SER A 199 1.71 3.21 -3.73
N GLU A 200 1.08 2.32 -2.98
CA GLU A 200 0.39 2.62 -1.73
C GLU A 200 1.31 2.38 -0.52
N ASP A 201 2.47 1.74 -0.72
CA ASP A 201 3.47 1.51 0.33
C ASP A 201 4.16 2.85 0.66
N GLN A 202 4.35 3.10 1.96
CA GLN A 202 5.12 4.25 2.44
C GLN A 202 6.61 4.09 2.09
N ALA A 203 7.23 5.16 1.58
CA ALA A 203 8.69 5.21 1.44
C ALA A 203 9.37 5.56 2.76
N ALA A 204 10.52 4.95 3.02
CA ALA A 204 11.41 5.37 4.10
C ALA A 204 12.20 6.63 3.73
N PHE A 205 12.13 7.65 4.58
CA PHE A 205 12.95 8.87 4.47
C PHE A 205 13.83 9.03 5.71
N PRO A 206 15.02 9.65 5.60
CA PRO A 206 15.85 9.98 6.76
C PRO A 206 15.09 10.78 7.82
N GLU A 207 15.52 10.67 9.07
CA GLU A 207 15.02 11.54 10.14
C GLU A 207 15.33 13.01 9.79
N HIS A 208 14.34 13.88 10.01
CA HIS A 208 14.43 15.31 9.67
C HIS A 208 14.62 15.61 8.18
N PHE A 209 14.17 14.73 7.28
CA PHE A 209 14.17 15.00 5.85
C PHE A 209 13.36 16.28 5.53
N ASP A 210 13.88 17.14 4.64
CA ASP A 210 13.23 18.41 4.28
C ASP A 210 12.09 18.22 3.27
N PHE A 211 10.96 17.68 3.76
CA PHE A 211 9.74 17.52 2.97
C PHE A 211 9.21 18.87 2.44
N ALA A 212 9.32 19.92 3.25
CA ALA A 212 8.84 21.27 2.89
C ALA A 212 9.64 21.89 1.73
N GLY A 213 10.95 21.60 1.65
CA GLY A 213 11.78 21.90 0.50
C GLY A 213 11.38 21.09 -0.73
N LEU A 214 11.14 19.78 -0.56
CA LEU A 214 10.78 18.89 -1.67
C LEU A 214 9.49 19.32 -2.38
N VAL A 215 8.41 19.61 -1.62
CA VAL A 215 7.09 19.96 -2.20
C VAL A 215 7.04 21.31 -2.92
N LYS A 216 8.09 22.12 -2.82
CA LYS A 216 8.19 23.38 -3.59
C LYS A 216 8.65 23.14 -5.02
N SER A 217 9.16 21.96 -5.35
CA SER A 217 9.64 21.67 -6.69
C SER A 217 8.48 21.45 -7.68
N PRO A 218 8.60 21.92 -8.93
CA PRO A 218 7.62 21.64 -9.97
C PRO A 218 7.40 20.13 -10.20
N GLU A 219 8.46 19.34 -10.10
CA GLU A 219 8.45 17.88 -10.28
C GLU A 219 7.56 17.21 -9.23
N MET A 220 7.72 17.59 -7.95
CA MET A 220 6.92 17.03 -6.87
C MET A 220 5.45 17.45 -6.98
N LEU A 221 5.19 18.72 -7.30
CA LEU A 221 3.82 19.21 -7.51
C LEU A 221 3.11 18.51 -8.67
N ALA A 222 3.83 18.25 -9.78
CA ALA A 222 3.30 17.48 -10.90
C ALA A 222 2.98 16.04 -10.50
N LEU A 223 3.88 15.39 -9.74
CA LEU A 223 3.67 14.03 -9.22
C LEU A 223 2.42 13.96 -8.33
N LEU A 224 2.24 14.92 -7.42
CA LEU A 224 1.09 15.01 -6.53
C LEU A 224 -0.21 15.25 -7.30
N LYS A 225 -0.22 16.19 -8.25
CA LYS A 225 -1.39 16.46 -9.11
C LYS A 225 -1.81 15.25 -9.93
N SER A 226 -0.86 14.38 -10.29
CA SER A 226 -1.14 13.13 -11.01
C SER A 226 -1.64 11.98 -10.10
N GLY A 227 -1.71 12.19 -8.78
CA GLY A 227 -2.12 11.18 -7.81
C GLY A 227 -1.05 10.13 -7.48
N HIS A 228 0.18 10.29 -7.98
CA HIS A 228 1.28 9.34 -7.77
C HIS A 228 2.21 9.74 -6.61
N GLY A 229 1.96 10.87 -5.93
CA GLY A 229 2.77 11.36 -4.80
C GLY A 229 2.32 10.89 -3.42
N LYS A 230 1.40 9.91 -3.33
CA LYS A 230 0.81 9.49 -2.04
C LYS A 230 1.82 8.91 -1.06
N PHE A 231 2.73 8.05 -1.53
CA PHE A 231 3.80 7.46 -0.71
C PHE A 231 4.65 8.52 0.02
N PHE A 232 4.83 9.68 -0.61
CA PHE A 232 5.56 10.82 -0.04
C PHE A 232 4.74 11.51 1.05
N LEU A 233 3.44 11.76 0.80
CA LEU A 233 2.57 12.38 1.80
C LEU A 233 2.40 11.49 3.03
N SER A 234 2.28 10.16 2.86
CA SER A 234 2.27 9.20 3.98
C SER A 234 3.56 9.28 4.80
N ALA A 235 4.72 9.37 4.13
CA ALA A 235 6.00 9.51 4.81
C ALA A 235 6.13 10.85 5.56
N TRP A 236 5.74 11.96 4.95
CA TRP A 236 5.76 13.27 5.60
C TRP A 236 4.83 13.27 6.81
N TYR A 237 3.60 12.79 6.65
CA TYR A 237 2.63 12.68 7.74
C TYR A 237 3.17 11.90 8.94
N THR A 238 3.91 10.81 8.68
CA THR A 238 4.52 10.00 9.74
C THR A 238 5.60 10.77 10.52
N GLN A 239 6.38 11.63 9.86
CA GLN A 239 7.46 12.39 10.51
C GLN A 239 6.99 13.72 11.11
N ASP A 240 6.10 14.45 10.44
CA ASP A 240 5.58 15.76 10.85
C ASP A 240 4.15 15.98 10.31
N ARG A 241 3.18 15.39 11.01
CA ARG A 241 1.76 15.45 10.63
C ARG A 241 1.19 16.86 10.55
N ASP A 242 1.64 17.79 11.39
CA ASP A 242 1.12 19.16 11.44
C ASP A 242 1.64 19.98 10.24
N ALA A 243 2.93 19.88 9.91
CA ALA A 243 3.47 20.54 8.72
C ALA A 243 2.87 19.97 7.42
N CYS A 244 2.68 18.64 7.35
CA CYS A 244 2.01 17.98 6.22
C CYS A 244 0.56 18.49 6.07
N PHE A 245 -0.18 18.60 7.18
CA PHE A 245 -1.53 19.15 7.21
C PHE A 245 -1.57 20.59 6.67
N ASP A 246 -0.76 21.48 7.22
CA ASP A 246 -0.72 22.89 6.84
C ASP A 246 -0.33 23.08 5.36
N TRP A 247 0.46 22.16 4.81
CA TRP A 247 0.76 22.15 3.38
C TRP A 247 -0.44 21.67 2.54
N VAL A 248 -1.06 20.54 2.89
CA VAL A 248 -2.23 20.00 2.16
C VAL A 248 -3.35 21.03 2.13
N MET A 249 -3.64 21.68 3.26
CA MET A 249 -4.67 22.71 3.36
C MET A 249 -4.48 23.89 2.41
N ARG A 250 -3.25 24.17 1.97
CA ARG A 250 -2.92 25.30 1.08
C ARG A 250 -2.83 24.91 -0.38
N VAL A 251 -2.41 23.69 -0.70
CA VAL A 251 -1.92 23.35 -2.05
C VAL A 251 -2.57 22.09 -2.63
N ALA A 252 -3.05 21.17 -1.80
CA ALA A 252 -3.57 19.88 -2.24
C ALA A 252 -5.04 19.68 -1.87
N ASP A 253 -5.60 18.55 -2.28
CA ASP A 253 -6.95 18.15 -1.88
C ASP A 253 -6.89 17.51 -0.49
N VAL A 254 -7.70 18.04 0.43
CA VAL A 254 -7.86 17.51 1.79
C VAL A 254 -8.30 16.04 1.79
N SER A 255 -8.94 15.58 0.71
CA SER A 255 -9.35 14.18 0.61
C SER A 255 -8.19 13.18 0.67
N ASP A 256 -6.98 13.57 0.24
CA ASP A 256 -5.81 12.69 0.29
C ASP A 256 -5.39 12.38 1.73
N LEU A 257 -5.59 13.30 2.68
CA LEU A 257 -5.33 13.06 4.10
C LEU A 257 -6.25 11.99 4.69
N THR A 258 -7.52 11.95 4.24
CA THR A 258 -8.49 10.95 4.74
C THR A 258 -8.07 9.55 4.33
N ALA A 259 -7.64 9.40 3.06
CA ALA A 259 -7.14 8.13 2.55
C ALA A 259 -5.87 7.69 3.29
N MET A 260 -4.92 8.60 3.53
CA MET A 260 -3.69 8.30 4.27
C MET A 260 -3.95 7.84 5.70
N VAL A 261 -4.83 8.54 6.43
CA VAL A 261 -5.17 8.19 7.82
C VAL A 261 -5.92 6.85 7.88
N ALA A 262 -6.69 6.50 6.85
CA ALA A 262 -7.40 5.22 6.78
C ALA A 262 -6.48 4.01 6.50
N THR A 263 -5.36 4.18 5.79
CA THR A 263 -4.48 3.08 5.37
C THR A 263 -3.36 2.74 6.36
N GLU A 264 -2.88 3.70 7.16
CA GLU A 264 -1.72 3.54 8.05
C GLU A 264 -2.07 2.96 9.43
N ALA A 265 -2.60 1.73 9.45
CA ALA A 265 -3.39 1.16 10.55
C ALA A 265 -2.67 0.89 11.91
N GLU A 266 -1.34 1.03 12.06
CA GLU A 266 -0.68 0.71 13.35
C GLU A 266 -0.75 1.83 14.42
N LYS A 267 -1.36 3.00 14.13
CA LYS A 267 -1.75 4.05 15.10
C LYS A 267 -3.19 4.57 14.91
N SER A 268 -4.03 3.77 14.27
CA SER A 268 -5.26 4.18 13.58
C SER A 268 -6.17 5.14 14.37
N LEU A 269 -6.53 4.82 15.60
CA LEU A 269 -7.46 5.67 16.37
C LEU A 269 -6.84 7.02 16.75
N GLU A 270 -5.54 7.08 17.06
CA GLU A 270 -4.88 8.35 17.40
C GLU A 270 -4.80 9.26 16.18
N GLY A 271 -4.43 8.72 15.02
CA GLY A 271 -4.39 9.47 13.75
C GLY A 271 -5.77 10.00 13.36
N VAL A 272 -6.79 9.15 13.48
CA VAL A 272 -8.19 9.51 13.24
C VAL A 272 -8.67 10.60 14.21
N HIS A 273 -8.38 10.47 15.51
CA HIS A 273 -8.71 11.52 16.49
C HIS A 273 -7.98 12.84 16.21
N TRP A 274 -6.70 12.78 15.84
CA TRP A 274 -5.95 13.98 15.47
C TRP A 274 -6.56 14.67 14.25
N LEU A 275 -6.97 13.93 13.21
CA LEU A 275 -7.61 14.51 12.03
C LEU A 275 -8.96 15.14 12.41
N GLY A 276 -9.71 14.51 13.31
CA GLY A 276 -10.91 15.08 13.94
C GLY A 276 -10.64 16.43 14.61
N ALA A 277 -9.58 16.55 15.39
CA ALA A 277 -9.21 17.82 16.02
C ALA A 277 -8.85 18.92 15.01
N LYS A 278 -8.42 18.55 13.79
CA LYS A 278 -8.13 19.49 12.70
C LYS A 278 -9.35 19.87 11.87
N TYR A 279 -10.43 19.08 11.91
CA TYR A 279 -11.67 19.32 11.16
C TYR A 279 -12.25 20.72 11.40
N GLU A 280 -12.16 21.23 12.62
CA GLU A 280 -12.65 22.58 12.97
C GLU A 280 -11.84 23.70 12.31
N ALA A 281 -10.57 23.47 12.01
CA ALA A 281 -9.71 24.42 11.30
C ALA A 281 -9.98 24.44 9.79
N MET A 282 -10.70 23.46 9.26
CA MET A 282 -11.06 23.38 7.84
C MET A 282 -12.20 24.35 7.49
N SER A 283 -12.14 24.92 6.29
CA SER A 283 -13.28 25.63 5.70
C SER A 283 -14.44 24.67 5.37
N PRO A 284 -15.68 25.15 5.19
CA PRO A 284 -16.81 24.29 4.82
C PRO A 284 -16.57 23.45 3.57
N ALA A 285 -15.93 24.03 2.53
CA ALA A 285 -15.61 23.30 1.30
C ALA A 285 -14.57 22.18 1.53
N GLN A 286 -13.59 22.41 2.41
CA GLN A 286 -12.59 21.39 2.76
C GLN A 286 -13.22 20.27 3.58
N ARG A 287 -14.08 20.59 4.55
CA ARG A 287 -14.83 19.59 5.33
C ARG A 287 -15.68 18.71 4.42
N GLN A 288 -16.40 19.34 3.50
CA GLN A 288 -17.20 18.62 2.50
C GLN A 288 -16.33 17.69 1.62
N SER A 289 -15.17 18.16 1.13
CA SER A 289 -14.24 17.31 0.36
C SER A 289 -13.75 16.10 1.18
N MET A 290 -13.45 16.32 2.46
CA MET A 290 -13.04 15.27 3.39
C MET A 290 -14.15 14.22 3.57
N GLU A 291 -15.37 14.68 3.89
CA GLU A 291 -16.55 13.85 4.14
C GLU A 291 -16.88 12.93 2.97
N TRP A 292 -16.68 13.41 1.73
CA TRP A 292 -16.92 12.61 0.52
C TRP A 292 -16.01 11.40 0.38
N ARG A 293 -14.89 11.38 1.12
CA ARG A 293 -13.82 10.41 0.96
C ARG A 293 -13.62 9.55 2.19
N ILE A 294 -14.48 9.74 3.19
CA ILE A 294 -14.64 8.81 4.29
C ILE A 294 -15.15 7.48 3.71
N PRO A 295 -14.47 6.36 3.98
CA PRO A 295 -14.97 5.04 3.60
C PRO A 295 -16.37 4.82 4.17
N ALA A 296 -17.33 4.50 3.31
CA ALA A 296 -18.67 4.15 3.76
C ALA A 296 -18.63 2.80 4.50
N GLY A 297 -19.40 2.69 5.59
CA GLY A 297 -19.48 1.46 6.37
C GLY A 297 -18.30 1.26 7.33
N SER A 298 -17.62 2.33 7.71
CA SER A 298 -16.57 2.34 8.74
C SER A 298 -16.98 3.18 9.95
N PRO A 299 -17.91 2.69 10.82
CA PRO A 299 -18.34 3.40 12.03
C PRO A 299 -17.17 3.86 12.89
N GLU A 300 -16.18 3.00 13.11
CA GLU A 300 -14.98 3.27 13.92
C GLU A 300 -14.21 4.51 13.45
N PHE A 301 -14.17 4.74 12.14
CA PHE A 301 -13.48 5.88 11.56
C PHE A 301 -14.25 7.19 11.80
N ILE A 302 -15.57 7.23 11.52
CA ILE A 302 -16.39 8.41 11.79
C ILE A 302 -16.45 8.73 13.27
N LEU A 303 -16.61 7.70 14.12
CA LEU A 303 -16.68 7.88 15.57
C LEU A 303 -15.34 8.36 16.12
N GLY A 304 -14.21 7.83 15.63
CA GLY A 304 -12.89 8.33 15.98
C GLY A 304 -12.69 9.78 15.55
N LEU A 305 -13.08 10.16 14.32
CA LEU A 305 -12.96 11.54 13.85
C LEU A 305 -13.81 12.46 14.73
N SER A 306 -15.06 12.06 15.00
CA SER A 306 -16.02 12.81 15.81
C SER A 306 -15.53 13.02 17.24
N ALA A 307 -14.89 12.02 17.83
CA ALA A 307 -14.30 12.11 19.17
C ALA A 307 -13.13 13.11 19.25
N GLY A 308 -12.46 13.39 18.12
CA GLY A 308 -11.44 14.42 18.01
C GLY A 308 -12.00 15.86 17.92
N ILE A 309 -13.25 16.03 17.51
CA ILE A 309 -13.89 17.33 17.30
C ILE A 309 -14.39 17.89 18.64
N ARG A 310 -14.04 19.14 18.97
CA ARG A 310 -14.44 19.78 20.24
C ARG A 310 -15.87 20.32 20.22
N ASN A 311 -16.29 20.88 19.10
CA ASN A 311 -17.64 21.41 18.90
C ASN A 311 -18.61 20.28 18.58
N GLU A 312 -19.50 19.98 19.53
CA GLU A 312 -20.53 18.95 19.39
C GLU A 312 -21.39 19.12 18.12
N ALA A 313 -21.71 20.35 17.71
CA ALA A 313 -22.50 20.57 16.50
C ALA A 313 -21.71 20.21 15.22
N ALA A 314 -20.40 20.43 15.21
CA ALA A 314 -19.53 20.00 14.11
C ALA A 314 -19.36 18.48 14.11
N ALA A 315 -19.23 17.85 15.29
CA ALA A 315 -19.18 16.41 15.43
C ALA A 315 -20.49 15.73 15.00
N ASP A 316 -21.65 16.30 15.36
CA ASP A 316 -22.96 15.85 14.91
C ASP A 316 -23.07 15.99 13.38
N SER A 317 -22.63 17.12 12.81
CA SER A 317 -22.64 17.33 11.35
C SER A 317 -21.83 16.27 10.61
N LEU A 318 -20.66 15.90 11.13
CA LEU A 318 -19.84 14.83 10.57
C LEU A 318 -20.55 13.47 10.68
N ARG A 319 -21.16 13.17 11.82
CA ARG A 319 -21.93 11.92 12.03
C ARG A 319 -23.12 11.82 11.10
N SER A 320 -23.79 12.93 10.78
CA SER A 320 -24.91 12.96 9.84
C SER A 320 -24.55 12.47 8.44
N VAL A 321 -23.26 12.48 8.04
CA VAL A 321 -22.80 11.91 6.76
C VAL A 321 -23.09 10.41 6.67
N SER A 322 -23.21 9.68 7.80
CA SER A 322 -23.54 8.25 7.77
C SER A 322 -24.98 7.98 7.32
N ALA A 323 -25.88 8.98 7.29
CA ALA A 323 -27.20 8.84 6.68
C ALA A 323 -27.09 8.40 5.21
N ASP A 324 -26.04 8.85 4.51
CA ASP A 324 -25.77 8.50 3.11
C ASP A 324 -25.42 7.01 2.94
N TRP A 325 -24.95 6.34 3.99
CA TRP A 325 -24.57 4.93 3.96
C TRP A 325 -25.79 4.01 3.85
N VAL A 326 -26.98 4.49 4.24
CA VAL A 326 -28.24 3.77 4.05
C VAL A 326 -28.52 3.53 2.56
N PHE A 327 -28.20 4.47 1.67
CA PHE A 327 -28.30 4.28 0.21
C PHE A 327 -27.32 3.25 -0.36
N ARG A 328 -26.27 2.92 0.41
CA ARG A 328 -25.27 1.91 0.05
C ARG A 328 -25.57 0.53 0.66
N GLY A 329 -26.71 0.40 1.34
CA GLY A 329 -27.14 -0.82 2.03
C GLY A 329 -26.39 -1.10 3.33
N MET A 330 -25.74 -0.10 3.93
CA MET A 330 -24.97 -0.20 5.17
C MET A 330 -25.80 0.37 6.34
N VAL A 331 -27.00 -0.18 6.54
CA VAL A 331 -27.98 0.40 7.46
C VAL A 331 -27.56 0.23 8.92
N ALA A 332 -27.06 -0.95 9.30
CA ALA A 332 -26.62 -1.19 10.67
C ALA A 332 -25.49 -0.24 11.07
N GLU A 333 -24.49 -0.07 10.20
CA GLU A 333 -23.34 0.82 10.38
C GLU A 333 -23.78 2.29 10.43
N ALA A 334 -24.73 2.70 9.57
CA ALA A 334 -25.29 4.04 9.60
C ALA A 334 -25.98 4.34 10.95
N MET A 335 -26.81 3.40 11.43
CA MET A 335 -27.56 3.55 12.68
C MET A 335 -26.64 3.54 13.90
N GLU A 336 -25.56 2.76 13.89
CA GLU A 336 -24.53 2.79 14.93
C GLU A 336 -23.94 4.20 15.09
N VAL A 337 -23.54 4.83 13.98
CA VAL A 337 -22.97 6.17 13.99
C VAL A 337 -24.00 7.23 14.41
N LEU A 338 -25.18 7.26 13.78
CA LEU A 338 -26.23 8.23 14.10
C LEU A 338 -26.72 8.08 15.54
N GLY A 339 -26.78 6.84 16.05
CA GLY A 339 -27.19 6.53 17.42
C GLY A 339 -26.33 7.22 18.49
N THR A 340 -25.10 7.62 18.16
CA THR A 340 -24.21 8.35 19.09
C THR A 340 -24.55 9.84 19.23
N MET A 341 -25.39 10.42 18.35
CA MET A 341 -25.88 11.80 18.49
C MET A 341 -26.78 11.93 19.71
N LYS A 342 -26.55 12.93 20.56
CA LYS A 342 -27.28 13.06 21.83
C LYS A 342 -28.77 13.31 21.63
N ASP A 343 -29.13 14.07 20.61
CA ASP A 343 -30.51 14.44 20.31
C ASP A 343 -31.13 13.48 19.27
N PRO A 344 -32.15 12.69 19.65
CA PRO A 344 -32.85 11.81 18.71
C PRO A 344 -33.48 12.54 17.52
N ALA A 345 -33.96 13.77 17.71
CA ALA A 345 -34.58 14.53 16.62
C ALA A 345 -33.58 14.84 15.51
N ARG A 346 -32.32 15.14 15.87
CA ARG A 346 -31.23 15.36 14.91
C ARG A 346 -30.85 14.11 14.12
N ARG A 347 -30.99 12.92 14.72
CA ARG A 347 -30.75 11.63 14.04
C ARG A 347 -31.77 11.43 12.92
N VAL A 348 -33.03 11.72 13.20
CA VAL A 348 -34.13 11.68 12.23
C VAL A 348 -33.92 12.75 11.16
N GLU A 349 -33.61 13.98 11.56
CA GLU A 349 -33.31 15.09 10.64
C GLU A 349 -32.18 14.76 9.66
N ALA A 350 -31.11 14.09 10.10
CA ALA A 350 -30.02 13.66 9.22
C ALA A 350 -30.51 12.76 8.07
N LEU A 351 -31.40 11.80 8.37
CA LEU A 351 -32.02 10.91 7.39
C LEU A 351 -33.03 11.65 6.49
N GLU A 352 -33.74 12.65 7.04
CA GLU A 352 -34.66 13.50 6.29
C GLU A 352 -33.93 14.45 5.32
N ASN A 353 -32.75 14.94 5.71
CA ASN A 353 -31.97 15.89 4.91
C ASN A 353 -31.01 15.24 3.93
N SER A 354 -30.77 13.92 4.00
CA SER A 354 -29.94 13.22 3.01
C SER A 354 -30.55 13.37 1.60
N ASP A 355 -29.80 13.97 0.67
CA ASP A 355 -30.25 14.19 -0.71
C ASP A 355 -29.84 13.03 -1.63
N ARG A 356 -30.85 12.35 -2.17
CA ARG A 356 -30.67 11.23 -3.11
C ARG A 356 -29.96 11.65 -4.41
N ALA A 357 -30.22 12.85 -4.91
CA ALA A 357 -29.60 13.32 -6.15
C ALA A 357 -28.10 13.53 -5.96
N GLU A 358 -27.75 14.18 -4.85
CA GLU A 358 -26.37 14.34 -4.43
C GLU A 358 -25.68 13.00 -4.13
N MET A 359 -26.37 12.02 -3.55
CA MET A 359 -25.78 10.69 -3.33
C MET A 359 -25.49 9.93 -4.61
N ARG A 360 -26.38 10.03 -5.60
CA ARG A 360 -26.15 9.40 -6.91
C ARG A 360 -24.99 10.02 -7.67
N SER A 361 -24.68 11.31 -7.45
CA SER A 361 -23.51 11.93 -8.06
C SER A 361 -22.20 11.55 -7.35
N ARG A 362 -22.27 11.18 -6.06
CA ARG A 362 -21.12 10.83 -5.21
C ARG A 362 -20.75 9.34 -5.22
N ALA A 363 -21.74 8.45 -5.21
CA ALA A 363 -21.52 7.00 -5.14
C ALA A 363 -21.27 6.42 -6.54
N ARG A 364 -20.40 5.41 -6.66
CA ARG A 364 -20.36 4.65 -7.91
C ARG A 364 -21.69 3.92 -8.06
N ARG A 365 -22.15 3.74 -9.29
CA ARG A 365 -23.42 3.06 -9.56
C ARG A 365 -23.50 1.66 -8.95
N GLU A 366 -22.34 1.00 -8.80
CA GLU A 366 -22.16 -0.31 -8.17
C GLU A 366 -22.25 -0.31 -6.64
N ASP A 367 -22.05 0.84 -5.99
CA ASP A 367 -22.09 0.98 -4.52
C ASP A 367 -23.51 1.18 -4.00
N ILE A 368 -24.44 1.58 -4.86
CA ILE A 368 -25.83 1.87 -4.48
C ILE A 368 -26.60 0.55 -4.43
N ARG A 369 -27.16 0.24 -3.26
CA ARG A 369 -27.91 -1.00 -3.03
C ARG A 369 -29.33 -0.69 -2.58
N PRO A 370 -30.34 -1.41 -3.10
CA PRO A 370 -31.70 -1.27 -2.57
C PRO A 370 -31.75 -1.75 -1.12
N LEU A 371 -32.60 -1.10 -0.32
CA LEU A 371 -32.89 -1.50 1.05
C LEU A 371 -33.49 -2.92 1.05
N THR A 372 -32.88 -3.85 1.80
CA THR A 372 -33.46 -5.19 1.98
C THR A 372 -34.58 -5.16 3.02
N GLU A 373 -35.43 -6.19 3.07
CA GLU A 373 -36.46 -6.31 4.12
C GLU A 373 -35.86 -6.29 5.53
N GLY A 374 -34.68 -6.91 5.72
CA GLY A 374 -33.96 -6.90 6.99
C GLY A 374 -33.45 -5.51 7.36
N ASP A 375 -32.88 -4.79 6.40
CA ASP A 375 -32.41 -3.42 6.60
C ASP A 375 -33.56 -2.47 6.92
N GLU A 376 -34.71 -2.64 6.26
CA GLU A 376 -35.91 -1.87 6.54
C GLU A 376 -36.40 -2.07 7.98
N GLN A 377 -36.42 -3.31 8.47
CA GLN A 377 -36.79 -3.60 9.85
C GLN A 377 -35.83 -2.93 10.85
N ILE A 378 -34.53 -2.94 10.56
CA ILE A 378 -33.52 -2.25 11.38
C ILE A 378 -33.79 -0.74 11.39
N LEU A 379 -33.95 -0.13 10.21
CA LEU A 379 -34.20 1.30 10.08
C LEU A 379 -35.48 1.73 10.82
N ARG A 380 -36.58 1.00 10.63
CA ARG A 380 -37.86 1.25 11.31
C ARG A 380 -37.74 1.16 12.83
N LYS A 381 -37.02 0.14 13.33
CA LYS A 381 -36.77 -0.02 14.76
C LYS A 381 -36.06 1.21 15.34
N TYR A 382 -34.97 1.66 14.73
CA TYR A 382 -34.23 2.83 15.20
C TYR A 382 -35.07 4.12 15.11
N LEU A 383 -35.81 4.33 14.02
CA LEU A 383 -36.70 5.48 13.87
C LEU A 383 -37.77 5.52 14.98
N GLN A 384 -38.35 4.38 15.32
CA GLN A 384 -39.29 4.27 16.43
C GLN A 384 -38.62 4.57 17.78
N GLU A 385 -37.43 4.02 18.04
CA GLU A 385 -36.64 4.30 19.25
C GLU A 385 -36.25 5.79 19.37
N TRP A 386 -36.12 6.49 18.24
CA TRP A 386 -35.82 7.93 18.18
C TRP A 386 -37.06 8.81 18.16
N ASN A 387 -38.24 8.23 18.37
CA ASN A 387 -39.55 8.91 18.38
C ASN A 387 -39.93 9.58 17.06
N ALA A 388 -39.49 9.06 15.91
CA ALA A 388 -40.02 9.48 14.61
C ALA A 388 -41.51 9.15 14.53
N THR A 389 -42.32 10.03 13.92
CA THR A 389 -43.73 9.72 13.70
C THR A 389 -43.89 8.60 12.66
N PRO A 390 -45.05 7.93 12.60
CA PRO A 390 -45.34 6.97 11.54
C PRO A 390 -45.15 7.55 10.14
N GLU A 391 -45.58 8.80 9.92
CA GLU A 391 -45.44 9.50 8.63
C GLU A 391 -43.99 9.79 8.27
N GLN A 392 -43.17 10.22 9.24
CA GLN A 392 -41.73 10.40 9.05
C GLN A 392 -41.06 9.07 8.72
N THR A 393 -41.42 8.01 9.46
CA THR A 393 -40.88 6.67 9.25
C THR A 393 -41.14 6.18 7.84
N GLU A 394 -42.39 6.25 7.36
CA GLU A 394 -42.71 5.85 5.98
C GLU A 394 -41.99 6.72 4.94
N THR A 395 -41.90 8.03 5.17
CA THR A 395 -41.21 8.95 4.25
C THR A 395 -39.74 8.61 4.11
N ILE A 396 -39.05 8.37 5.24
CA ILE A 396 -37.64 8.00 5.28
C ILE A 396 -37.44 6.63 4.62
N VAL A 397 -38.20 5.61 5.02
CA VAL A 397 -38.08 4.26 4.43
C VAL A 397 -38.31 4.29 2.92
N THR A 398 -39.36 4.96 2.45
CA THR A 398 -39.66 5.12 1.01
C THR A 398 -38.51 5.78 0.25
N LYS A 399 -37.86 6.79 0.86
CA LYS A 399 -36.71 7.47 0.26
C LYS A 399 -35.57 6.50 -0.06
N PHE A 400 -35.28 5.57 0.86
CA PHE A 400 -34.16 4.63 0.76
C PHE A 400 -34.49 3.31 0.03
N GLN A 401 -35.77 2.94 -0.09
CA GLN A 401 -36.22 1.67 -0.70
C GLN A 401 -35.93 1.47 -2.20
N HIS A 402 -35.43 2.47 -2.93
CA HIS A 402 -35.15 2.34 -4.37
C HIS A 402 -36.35 1.85 -5.20
N THR A 403 -37.23 2.75 -5.61
CA THR A 403 -38.00 2.51 -6.85
C THR A 403 -37.04 2.53 -8.04
N LYS A 404 -37.03 1.41 -8.78
CA LYS A 404 -36.27 1.20 -10.02
C LYS A 404 -36.53 2.29 -11.06
#